data_AF-A0A358AU83-F1
#
_entry.id   AF-A0A358AU83-F1
#
_cell.length_a   1.000
_cell.length_b   1.000
_cell.length_c   1.000
_cell.angle_alpha   90.00
_cell.angle_beta   90.00
_cell.angle_gamma   90.00
#
_symmetry.space_group_name_H-M   'P 1'
#
loop_
_entity.id
_entity.type
_entity.pdbx_description
1 polymer ?
#
loop_
_entity_poly.entity_id
_entity_poly.type
_entity_poly.pdbx_seq_one_letter_code
_entity_poly.pdbx_strand_id
1 'polypeptide(L)'
;GEAIDKVARVLSLPYPGGPNLEALALAGDSEKYALPRAFAGEDHLDFSFSGLKTAVINLLHRMEQAGESYKREDVAASFLRAVAGALAKNTFEALRREKLDTLAIAGGVSANRQIREWFTREAQERGVKLYFPEMRYCTDNAAMIASAGYYAYEAGARADLSLNAQPVAELL
;
A
#
# COMPACT_ATOMS: atom_id res chain seq x y z
N GLY A 1 4.02 -1.60 2.62
CA GLY A 1 4.57 -2.93 2.97
C GLY A 1 4.95 -2.93 4.43
N GLU A 2 6.09 -2.34 4.77
CA GLU A 2 6.65 -2.34 6.14
C GLU A 2 5.66 -1.95 7.25
N ALA A 3 4.85 -0.91 7.06
CA ALA A 3 3.86 -0.50 8.06
C ALA A 3 2.82 -1.61 8.34
N ILE A 4 2.40 -2.34 7.30
CA ILE A 4 1.48 -3.48 7.38
C ILE A 4 2.15 -4.62 8.16
N ASP A 5 3.41 -4.96 7.85
CA ASP A 5 4.13 -6.01 8.57
C ASP A 5 4.32 -5.67 10.05
N LYS A 6 4.61 -4.41 10.38
CA LYS A 6 4.74 -3.95 11.76
C LYS A 6 3.43 -4.05 12.53
N VAL A 7 2.31 -3.63 11.94
CA VAL A 7 0.99 -3.75 12.58
C VAL A 7 0.57 -5.22 12.72
N ALA A 8 0.83 -6.06 11.71
CA ALA A 8 0.59 -7.49 11.79
C ALA A 8 1.34 -8.12 12.98
N ARG A 9 2.61 -7.76 13.18
CA ARG A 9 3.41 -8.22 14.31
C ARG A 9 2.85 -7.74 15.66
N VAL A 10 2.42 -6.48 15.76
CA VAL A 10 1.79 -5.94 16.98
C VAL A 10 0.51 -6.70 17.31
N LEU A 11 -0.26 -7.08 16.29
CA LEU A 11 -1.43 -7.93 16.43
C LEU A 11 -1.07 -9.42 16.57
N SER A 12 0.19 -9.80 16.79
CA SER A 12 0.63 -11.20 16.96
C SER A 12 0.28 -12.13 15.77
N LEU A 13 0.37 -11.61 14.55
CA LEU A 13 0.25 -12.40 13.32
C LEU A 13 1.61 -12.89 12.83
N PRO A 14 1.65 -14.05 12.12
CA PRO A 14 2.89 -14.56 11.54
C PRO A 14 3.37 -13.71 10.35
N TYR A 15 4.66 -13.83 10.04
CA TYR A 15 5.25 -13.26 8.82
C TYR A 15 5.00 -14.19 7.61
N PRO A 16 4.73 -13.67 6.39
CA PRO A 16 4.61 -12.25 6.02
C PRO A 16 3.35 -11.60 6.56
N GLY A 17 3.45 -10.36 7.05
CA GLY A 17 2.35 -9.71 7.75
C GLY A 17 1.21 -9.28 6.83
N GLY A 18 1.51 -8.91 5.58
CA GLY A 18 0.53 -8.49 4.57
C GLY A 18 -0.68 -9.43 4.41
N PRO A 19 -0.47 -10.66 3.89
CA PRO A 19 -1.57 -11.60 3.67
C PRO A 19 -2.33 -11.98 4.95
N ASN A 20 -1.62 -12.09 6.08
CA ASN A 20 -2.23 -12.45 7.36
C ASN A 20 -3.09 -11.31 7.92
N LEU A 21 -2.63 -10.06 7.80
CA LEU A 21 -3.40 -8.90 8.24
C LEU A 21 -4.64 -8.70 7.37
N GLU A 22 -4.50 -8.91 6.06
CA GLU A 22 -5.62 -8.88 5.12
C GLU A 22 -6.69 -9.92 5.47
N ALA A 23 -6.29 -11.17 5.70
CA ALA A 23 -7.21 -12.25 6.08
C ALA A 23 -7.95 -11.93 7.39
N LEU A 24 -7.24 -11.38 8.38
CA LEU A 24 -7.83 -10.96 9.65
C LEU A 24 -8.84 -9.82 9.48
N ALA A 25 -8.53 -8.85 8.61
CA ALA A 25 -9.37 -7.69 8.37
C ALA A 25 -10.71 -8.00 7.68
N LEU A 26 -10.86 -9.16 7.03
CA LEU A 26 -12.12 -9.56 6.37
C LEU A 26 -13.30 -9.70 7.34
N ALA A 27 -13.03 -10.04 8.60
CA ALA A 27 -14.04 -10.21 9.63
C ALA A 27 -14.22 -8.98 10.54
N GLY A 28 -13.57 -7.86 10.20
CA GLY A 28 -13.53 -6.65 11.02
C GLY A 28 -14.42 -5.52 10.50
N ASP A 29 -14.84 -4.65 11.42
CA ASP A 29 -15.43 -3.37 11.09
C ASP A 29 -14.33 -2.33 10.80
N SER A 30 -14.25 -1.93 9.53
CA SER A 30 -13.25 -0.96 9.05
C SER A 30 -13.48 0.47 9.56
N GLU A 31 -14.65 0.78 10.11
CA GLU A 31 -15.00 2.11 10.64
C GLU A 31 -14.91 2.18 12.16
N LYS A 32 -14.60 1.05 12.83
CA LYS A 32 -14.56 0.93 14.28
C LYS A 32 -13.60 1.92 14.94
N TYR A 33 -12.42 2.12 14.35
CA TYR A 33 -11.38 2.98 14.90
C TYR A 33 -10.99 4.08 13.92
N ALA A 34 -11.17 5.33 14.34
CA ALA A 34 -10.68 6.49 13.61
C ALA A 34 -9.17 6.63 13.81
N LEU A 35 -8.39 6.29 12.79
CA LEU A 35 -6.94 6.43 12.79
C LEU A 35 -6.50 7.74 12.10
N PRO A 36 -5.41 8.37 12.58
CA PRO A 36 -4.96 9.64 12.05
C PRO A 36 -4.43 9.49 10.62
N ARG A 37 -4.61 10.55 9.83
CA ARG A 37 -4.02 10.70 8.52
C ARG A 37 -2.80 11.60 8.62
N ALA A 38 -1.66 11.15 8.11
CA ALA A 38 -0.49 12.02 7.98
C ALA A 38 -0.77 13.14 6.97
N PHE A 39 -0.12 14.30 7.16
CA PHE A 39 -0.18 15.45 6.26
C PHE A 39 -1.60 15.99 6.04
N ALA A 40 -2.45 15.93 7.07
CA ALA A 40 -3.80 16.47 7.01
C ALA A 40 -3.75 18.01 6.89
N GLY A 41 -4.13 18.54 5.72
CA GLY A 41 -4.14 19.97 5.43
C GLY A 41 -2.92 20.47 4.64
N GLU A 42 -1.99 19.58 4.28
CA GLU A 42 -0.81 19.92 3.48
C GLU A 42 -1.03 19.56 2.00
N ASP A 43 -0.39 20.31 1.10
CA ASP A 43 -0.62 20.27 -0.36
C ASP A 43 0.44 19.47 -1.16
N HIS A 44 1.23 18.64 -0.49
CA HIS A 44 2.23 17.78 -1.13
C HIS A 44 1.73 16.33 -1.28
N LEU A 45 2.37 15.58 -2.19
CA LEU A 45 1.95 14.23 -2.56
C LEU A 45 2.71 13.13 -1.80
N ASP A 46 3.55 13.48 -0.82
CA ASP A 46 4.34 12.51 -0.08
C ASP A 46 3.50 11.69 0.89
N PHE A 47 4.03 10.53 1.26
CA PHE A 47 3.39 9.58 2.15
C PHE A 47 4.13 9.48 3.49
N SER A 48 3.38 9.36 4.58
CA SER A 48 3.93 8.99 5.88
C SER A 48 3.02 7.99 6.59
N PHE A 49 3.55 6.80 6.85
CA PHE A 49 2.85 5.72 7.55
C PHE A 49 3.41 5.45 8.95
N SER A 50 4.48 6.15 9.35
CA SER A 50 5.11 5.97 10.66
C SER A 50 4.16 6.38 11.79
N GLY A 51 3.49 7.52 11.64
CA GLY A 51 2.48 8.00 12.58
C GLY A 51 1.27 7.07 12.68
N LEU A 52 0.84 6.49 11.55
CA LEU A 52 -0.29 5.54 11.53
C LEU A 52 0.02 4.27 12.34
N LYS A 53 1.22 3.71 12.16
CA LYS A 53 1.71 2.58 12.97
C LYS A 53 1.72 2.93 14.47
N THR A 54 2.27 4.09 14.84
CA THR A 54 2.33 4.53 16.24
C THR A 54 0.93 4.71 16.84
N ALA A 55 -0.01 5.25 16.06
CA ALA A 55 -1.39 5.43 16.49
C ALA A 55 -2.07 4.09 16.82
N VAL A 56 -1.84 3.05 16.01
CA VAL A 56 -2.36 1.70 16.29
C VAL A 56 -1.75 1.13 17.58
N ILE A 57 -0.43 1.24 17.77
CA ILE A 57 0.23 0.75 18.98
C ILE A 57 -0.33 1.46 20.22
N ASN A 58 -0.48 2.78 20.17
CA ASN A 58 -1.01 3.57 21.28
C ASN A 58 -2.48 3.25 21.57
N LEU A 59 -3.30 3.02 20.53
CA LEU A 59 -4.69 2.60 20.68
C LEU A 59 -4.76 1.29 21.46
N LEU A 60 -3.99 0.28 21.06
CA LEU A 60 -3.97 -1.03 21.71
C LEU A 60 -3.47 -0.92 23.16
N HIS A 61 -2.38 -0.19 23.39
CA HIS A 61 -1.84 -0.01 24.74
C HIS A 61 -2.83 0.67 25.68
N ARG A 62 -3.55 1.69 25.19
CA ARG A 62 -4.59 2.37 25.97
C ARG A 62 -5.73 1.42 26.35
N MET A 63 -6.19 0.59 25.40
CA MET A 63 -7.26 -0.38 25.67
C MET A 63 -6.81 -1.43 26.68
N GLU A 64 -5.56 -1.93 26.57
CA GLU A 64 -4.98 -2.85 27.54
C GLU A 64 -4.88 -2.25 28.95
N GLN A 65 -4.39 -1.01 29.07
CA GLN A 65 -4.30 -0.30 30.36
C GLN A 65 -5.68 -0.06 30.99
N ALA A 66 -6.70 0.19 30.17
CA ALA A 66 -8.07 0.39 30.61
C ALA A 66 -8.81 -0.93 30.90
N GLY A 67 -8.22 -2.09 30.60
CA GLY A 67 -8.90 -3.39 30.69
C GLY A 67 -10.01 -3.57 29.66
N GLU A 68 -10.01 -2.78 28.58
CA GLU A 68 -10.99 -2.84 27.51
C GLU A 68 -10.64 -3.96 26.52
N SER A 69 -11.59 -4.85 26.25
CA SER A 69 -11.45 -5.84 25.18
C SER A 69 -11.56 -5.18 23.81
N TYR A 70 -10.74 -5.62 22.86
CA TYR A 70 -10.83 -5.22 21.45
C TYR A 70 -10.86 -6.45 20.54
N LYS A 71 -11.43 -6.28 19.34
CA LYS A 71 -11.34 -7.25 18.26
C LYS A 71 -10.13 -6.93 17.39
N ARG A 72 -9.24 -7.91 17.19
CA ARG A 72 -8.04 -7.73 16.35
C ARG A 72 -8.43 -7.47 14.89
N GLU A 73 -9.55 -8.05 14.48
CA GLU A 73 -10.20 -7.89 13.17
C GLU A 73 -10.54 -6.43 12.90
N ASP A 74 -11.20 -5.76 13.85
CA ASP A 74 -11.59 -4.35 13.73
C ASP A 74 -10.37 -3.43 13.62
N VAL A 75 -9.30 -3.73 14.39
CA VAL A 75 -8.04 -2.98 14.33
C VAL A 75 -7.36 -3.17 12.97
N ALA A 76 -7.29 -4.41 12.47
CA ALA A 76 -6.72 -4.71 11.16
C ALA A 76 -7.50 -4.03 10.02
N ALA A 77 -8.84 -4.11 10.06
CA ALA A 77 -9.73 -3.49 9.07
C ALA A 77 -9.63 -1.97 9.08
N SER A 78 -9.67 -1.34 10.27
CA SER A 78 -9.53 0.11 10.42
C SER A 78 -8.16 0.61 9.94
N PHE A 79 -7.09 -0.15 10.22
CA PHE A 79 -5.74 0.16 9.74
C PHE A 79 -5.61 0.05 8.23
N LEU A 80 -6.08 -1.04 7.61
CA LEU A 80 -6.02 -1.20 6.16
C LEU A 80 -6.87 -0.15 5.43
N ARG A 81 -8.04 0.23 5.98
CA ARG A 81 -8.83 1.37 5.48
C ARG A 81 -8.05 2.68 5.53
N ALA A 82 -7.35 2.96 6.63
CA ALA A 82 -6.54 4.16 6.76
C ALA A 82 -5.36 4.19 5.76
N VAL A 83 -4.68 3.05 5.55
CA VAL A 83 -3.62 2.91 4.54
C VAL A 83 -4.17 3.13 3.13
N ALA A 84 -5.26 2.45 2.77
CA ALA A 84 -5.88 2.57 1.45
C ALA A 84 -6.34 4.00 1.17
N GLY A 85 -6.99 4.65 2.13
CA GLY A 85 -7.44 6.03 2.00
C GLY A 85 -6.30 7.04 1.86
N ALA A 86 -5.19 6.85 2.58
CA ALA A 86 -4.01 7.70 2.44
C ALA A 86 -3.34 7.54 1.07
N LEU A 87 -3.22 6.30 0.57
CA LEU A 87 -2.71 6.02 -0.77
C LEU A 87 -3.60 6.64 -1.85
N ALA A 88 -4.91 6.31 -1.82
CA ALA A 88 -5.86 6.76 -2.83
C ALA A 88 -5.94 8.29 -2.91
N LYS A 89 -5.99 8.99 -1.77
CA LYS A 89 -6.08 10.46 -1.73
C LYS A 89 -4.98 11.11 -2.57
N ASN A 90 -3.71 10.81 -2.28
CA ASN A 90 -2.60 11.46 -2.98
C ASN A 90 -2.47 10.95 -4.41
N THR A 91 -2.75 9.67 -4.67
CA THR A 91 -2.70 9.12 -6.05
C THR A 91 -3.72 9.80 -6.96
N PHE A 92 -4.99 9.93 -6.54
CA PHE A 92 -6.00 10.59 -7.38
C PHE A 92 -5.81 12.11 -7.45
N GLU A 93 -5.24 12.72 -6.42
CA GLU A 93 -4.84 14.13 -6.49
C GLU A 93 -3.69 14.34 -7.50
N ALA A 94 -2.71 13.44 -7.54
CA ALA A 94 -1.65 13.46 -8.55
C ALA A 94 -2.23 13.35 -9.98
N LEU A 95 -3.14 12.40 -10.20
CA LEU A 95 -3.83 12.26 -11.49
C LEU A 95 -4.56 13.54 -11.90
N ARG A 96 -5.24 14.17 -10.95
CA ARG A 96 -5.96 15.43 -11.19
C ARG A 96 -5.01 16.57 -11.57
N ARG A 97 -3.86 16.70 -10.89
CA ARG A 97 -2.85 17.73 -11.19
C ARG A 97 -2.24 17.55 -12.58
N GLU A 98 -1.90 16.30 -12.92
CA GLU A 98 -1.29 15.93 -14.19
C GLU A 98 -2.31 15.79 -15.34
N LYS A 99 -3.61 15.93 -15.05
CA LYS A 99 -4.72 15.77 -16.02
C LYS A 99 -4.70 14.41 -16.72
N LEU A 100 -4.38 13.36 -15.97
CA LEU A 100 -4.34 11.98 -16.45
C LEU A 100 -5.65 11.24 -16.11
N ASP A 101 -6.12 10.41 -17.04
CA ASP A 101 -7.34 9.61 -16.89
C ASP A 101 -7.04 8.12 -16.60
N THR A 102 -5.76 7.76 -16.51
CA THR A 102 -5.31 6.37 -16.45
C THR A 102 -4.31 6.19 -15.31
N LEU A 103 -4.53 5.15 -14.50
CA LEU A 103 -3.73 4.79 -13.34
C LEU A 103 -3.31 3.32 -13.44
N ALA A 104 -2.01 3.05 -13.32
CA ALA A 104 -1.47 1.71 -13.11
C ALA A 104 -0.89 1.59 -11.70
N ILE A 105 -1.19 0.49 -11.00
CA ILE A 105 -0.69 0.25 -9.63
C ILE A 105 0.08 -1.06 -9.60
N ALA A 106 1.34 -1.00 -9.15
CA ALA A 106 2.25 -2.13 -9.06
C ALA A 106 2.87 -2.27 -7.65
N GLY A 107 3.70 -3.31 -7.46
CA GLY A 107 4.39 -3.62 -6.21
C GLY A 107 3.59 -4.51 -5.26
N GLY A 108 4.24 -5.12 -4.27
CA GLY A 108 3.64 -6.17 -3.46
C GLY A 108 2.36 -5.77 -2.69
N VAL A 109 2.24 -4.51 -2.26
CA VAL A 109 1.02 -4.01 -1.60
C VAL A 109 -0.18 -3.95 -2.55
N SER A 110 0.06 -3.80 -3.86
CA SER A 110 -1.00 -3.87 -4.87
C SER A 110 -1.65 -5.25 -4.95
N ALA A 111 -1.06 -6.29 -4.36
CA ALA A 111 -1.68 -7.62 -4.25
C ALA A 111 -2.73 -7.71 -3.13
N ASN A 112 -2.90 -6.69 -2.29
CA ASN A 112 -3.92 -6.68 -1.25
C ASN A 112 -5.31 -6.40 -1.86
N ARG A 113 -6.27 -7.30 -1.67
CA ARG A 113 -7.60 -7.24 -2.28
C ARG A 113 -8.41 -6.06 -1.77
N GLN A 114 -8.36 -5.77 -0.46
CA GLN A 114 -9.09 -4.63 0.11
C GLN A 114 -8.59 -3.29 -0.45
N ILE A 115 -7.27 -3.16 -0.64
CA ILE A 115 -6.67 -1.99 -1.31
C ILE A 115 -7.11 -1.93 -2.77
N ARG A 116 -7.08 -3.05 -3.51
CA ARG A 116 -7.58 -3.10 -4.90
C ARG A 116 -9.03 -2.67 -5.01
N GLU A 117 -9.90 -3.19 -4.16
CA GLU A 117 -11.33 -2.85 -4.10
C GLU A 117 -11.53 -1.36 -3.80
N TRP A 118 -10.76 -0.82 -2.87
CA TRP A 118 -10.80 0.61 -2.55
C TRP A 118 -10.46 1.49 -3.75
N PHE A 119 -9.31 1.21 -4.39
CA PHE A 119 -8.89 1.94 -5.58
C PHE A 119 -9.84 1.76 -6.76
N THR A 120 -10.43 0.58 -6.91
CA THR A 120 -11.41 0.30 -7.97
C THR A 120 -12.66 1.16 -7.80
N ARG A 121 -13.18 1.29 -6.57
CA ARG A 121 -14.33 2.16 -6.28
C ARG A 121 -14.00 3.63 -6.56
N GLU A 122 -12.90 4.13 -6.03
CA GLU A 122 -12.47 5.53 -6.26
C GLU A 122 -12.23 5.83 -7.74
N ALA A 123 -11.62 4.89 -8.48
CA ALA A 123 -11.38 5.04 -9.91
C ALA A 123 -12.70 5.10 -10.71
N GLN A 124 -13.67 4.25 -10.37
CA GLN A 124 -14.99 4.25 -10.99
C GLN A 124 -15.73 5.57 -10.74
N GLU A 125 -15.75 6.05 -9.50
CA GLU A 125 -16.39 7.32 -9.13
C GLU A 125 -15.80 8.52 -9.88
N ARG A 126 -14.51 8.46 -10.21
CA ARG A 126 -13.76 9.54 -10.87
C ARG A 126 -13.62 9.35 -12.38
N GLY A 127 -14.13 8.26 -12.95
CA GLY A 127 -13.98 7.93 -14.37
C GLY A 127 -12.53 7.64 -14.80
N VAL A 128 -11.69 7.16 -13.89
CA VAL A 128 -10.29 6.80 -14.16
C VAL A 128 -10.17 5.34 -14.59
N LYS A 129 -9.40 5.07 -15.65
CA LYS A 129 -9.02 3.72 -16.07
C LYS A 129 -7.96 3.17 -15.14
N LEU A 130 -8.28 2.08 -14.45
CA LEU A 130 -7.39 1.46 -13.47
C LEU A 130 -6.83 0.13 -13.97
N TYR A 131 -5.52 -0.03 -13.90
CA TYR A 131 -4.81 -1.25 -14.26
C TYR A 131 -4.05 -1.81 -13.06
N PHE A 132 -4.24 -3.11 -12.84
CA PHE A 132 -3.41 -3.90 -11.96
C PHE A 132 -2.80 -5.06 -12.74
N PRO A 133 -1.53 -5.43 -12.47
CA PRO A 133 -1.03 -6.70 -12.95
C PRO A 133 -1.79 -7.87 -12.29
N GLU A 134 -1.74 -9.04 -12.91
CA GLU A 134 -2.18 -10.28 -12.26
C GLU A 134 -1.42 -10.48 -10.93
N MET A 135 -2.05 -11.11 -9.95
CA MET A 135 -1.48 -11.25 -8.59
C MET A 135 -0.07 -11.87 -8.59
N ARG A 136 0.18 -12.84 -9.47
CA ARG A 136 1.49 -13.51 -9.62
C ARG A 136 2.61 -12.57 -10.10
N TYR A 137 2.27 -11.41 -10.65
CA TYR A 137 3.22 -10.41 -11.15
C TYR A 137 3.34 -9.18 -10.24
N CYS A 138 2.59 -9.10 -9.13
CA CYS A 138 2.66 -7.98 -8.19
C CYS A 138 3.90 -8.01 -7.28
N THR A 139 4.34 -9.21 -6.89
CA THR A 139 5.53 -9.42 -6.07
C THR A 139 6.75 -9.63 -6.94
N ASP A 140 7.95 -9.43 -6.40
CA ASP A 140 9.20 -9.54 -7.15
C ASP A 140 9.31 -10.86 -7.91
N ASN A 141 9.53 -10.77 -9.22
CA ASN A 141 9.58 -11.92 -10.12
C ASN A 141 10.48 -11.64 -11.32
N ALA A 142 11.07 -12.67 -11.90
CA ALA A 142 11.95 -12.51 -13.07
C ALA A 142 11.21 -12.11 -14.36
N ALA A 143 9.88 -12.33 -14.44
CA ALA A 143 9.11 -11.97 -15.62
C ALA A 143 9.03 -10.45 -15.81
N MET A 144 8.91 -9.68 -14.72
CA MET A 144 8.94 -8.21 -14.79
C MET A 144 10.31 -7.69 -15.25
N ILE A 145 11.40 -8.35 -14.84
CA ILE A 145 12.77 -8.00 -15.25
C ILE A 145 12.98 -8.33 -16.73
N ALA A 146 12.51 -9.49 -17.19
CA ALA A 146 12.58 -9.87 -18.60
C ALA A 146 11.77 -8.88 -19.48
N SER A 147 10.57 -8.50 -19.05
CA SER A 147 9.75 -7.50 -19.75
C SER A 147 10.42 -6.14 -19.80
N ALA A 148 10.92 -5.64 -18.67
CA ALA A 148 11.64 -4.36 -18.62
C ALA A 148 12.91 -4.39 -19.48
N GLY A 149 13.67 -5.49 -19.41
CA GLY A 149 14.86 -5.71 -20.22
C GLY A 149 14.57 -5.76 -21.72
N TYR A 150 13.46 -6.38 -22.14
CA TYR A 150 13.03 -6.39 -23.54
C TYR A 150 12.73 -4.97 -24.05
N TYR A 151 11.92 -4.19 -23.34
CA TYR A 151 11.61 -2.82 -23.78
C TYR A 151 12.81 -1.88 -23.71
N ALA A 152 13.68 -2.03 -22.70
CA ALA A 152 14.95 -1.32 -22.64
C ALA A 152 15.86 -1.71 -23.82
N TYR A 153 15.87 -3.00 -24.19
CA TYR A 153 16.60 -3.49 -25.34
C TYR A 153 16.07 -2.83 -26.63
N GLU A 154 14.77 -2.85 -26.87
CA GLU A 154 14.17 -2.20 -28.04
C GLU A 154 14.43 -0.68 -28.08
N ALA A 155 14.49 -0.02 -26.92
CA ALA A 155 14.82 1.41 -26.79
C ALA A 155 16.32 1.72 -26.95
N GLY A 156 17.17 0.74 -27.24
CA GLY A 156 18.61 0.92 -27.45
C GLY A 156 19.47 0.97 -26.17
N ALA A 157 18.87 0.79 -24.99
CA ALA A 157 19.65 0.71 -23.74
C ALA A 157 20.44 -0.60 -23.69
N ARG A 158 21.77 -0.51 -23.61
CA ARG A 158 22.69 -1.66 -23.46
C ARG A 158 23.73 -1.32 -22.42
N ALA A 159 24.15 -2.33 -21.68
CA ALA A 159 25.31 -2.25 -20.81
C ALA A 159 26.44 -3.13 -21.37
N ASP A 160 27.68 -2.78 -21.05
CA ASP A 160 28.83 -3.62 -21.34
C ASP A 160 29.12 -4.60 -20.18
N LEU A 161 30.22 -5.34 -20.29
CA LEU A 161 30.63 -6.32 -19.28
C LEU A 161 31.15 -5.70 -17.97
N SER A 162 31.29 -4.37 -17.90
CA SER A 162 31.68 -3.64 -16.69
C SER A 162 30.49 -3.25 -15.80
N LEU A 163 29.26 -3.54 -16.22
CA LEU A 163 28.04 -3.21 -15.47
C LEU A 163 28.12 -3.71 -14.02
N ASN A 164 27.84 -2.80 -13.09
CA ASN A 164 27.83 -3.09 -11.67
C ASN A 164 26.47 -2.78 -11.04
N ALA A 165 26.18 -3.40 -9.90
CA ALA A 165 24.95 -3.17 -9.16
C ALA A 165 24.93 -1.75 -8.55
N GLN A 166 23.78 -1.08 -8.69
CA GLN A 166 23.48 0.18 -8.01
C GLN A 166 22.45 -0.11 -6.91
N PRO A 167 22.87 -0.18 -5.63
CA PRO A 167 21.97 -0.53 -4.53
C PRO A 167 20.95 0.57 -4.23
N VAL A 168 21.24 1.80 -4.65
CA VAL A 168 20.33 2.94 -4.63
C VAL A 168 20.32 3.51 -6.04
N ALA A 169 19.19 3.38 -6.72
CA ALA A 169 18.96 3.95 -8.04
C ALA A 169 17.64 4.72 -7.99
N GLU A 170 17.63 5.90 -8.60
CA GLU A 170 16.40 6.67 -8.80
C GLU A 170 15.63 6.08 -9.99
N LEU A 171 14.29 6.04 -9.86
CA LEU A 171 13.42 5.73 -10.98
C LEU A 171 13.41 6.94 -11.93
N LEU A 172 13.87 6.72 -13.17
CA LEU A 172 13.86 7.72 -14.26
C LEU A 172 12.51 7.75 -14.98
#